data_AF-A0A0N8W7X5-F1
#
_entry.id   AF-A0A0N8W7X5-F1
#
_cell.length_a   1.000
_cell.length_b   1.000
_cell.length_c   1.000
_cell.angle_alpha   90.00
_cell.angle_beta   90.00
_cell.angle_gamma   90.00
#
_symmetry.space_group_name_H-M   'P 1'
#
loop_
_entity.id
_entity.type
_entity.pdbx_description
1 polymer ?
#
loop_
_entity_poly.entity_id
_entity_poly.type
_entity_poly.pdbx_seq_one_letter_code
_entity_poly.pdbx_strand_id
1 'polypeptide(L)'
;MFKKILASEKGFGLVHVLAALIIVTVSVAGLFIASVVARSKAVENYHYRSALLVASAKMELIRYHNRNLGNNYVNVNNIINLYDEVVIDEHNNNKVIVSIPSPYPLVDTYTDIQVSPNVMYDRVRLRVKWTEPQMLFMPMKTKYITLYEDYFRRANL
;
A
#
# COMPACT_ATOMS: atom_id res chain seq x y z
N MET A 1 -4.61 -17.36 59.09
CA MET A 1 -4.31 -15.96 59.48
C MET A 1 -4.78 -14.93 58.45
N PHE A 2 -4.55 -15.15 57.14
CA PHE A 2 -5.00 -14.26 56.06
C PHE A 2 -6.50 -13.90 56.05
N LYS A 3 -7.39 -14.87 56.37
CA LYS A 3 -8.85 -14.63 56.41
C LYS A 3 -9.31 -13.53 57.37
N LYS A 4 -8.61 -13.31 58.49
CA LYS A 4 -8.98 -12.26 59.47
C LYS A 4 -8.55 -10.86 59.06
N ILE A 5 -7.47 -10.74 58.28
CA ILE A 5 -6.96 -9.44 57.79
C ILE A 5 -7.82 -8.93 56.63
N LEU A 6 -8.25 -9.83 55.74
CA LEU A 6 -9.17 -9.56 54.63
C LEU A 6 -10.57 -9.08 55.07
N ALA A 7 -11.01 -9.47 56.26
CA ALA A 7 -12.31 -9.09 56.82
C ALA A 7 -12.31 -7.72 57.55
N SER A 8 -11.14 -7.09 57.72
CA SER A 8 -11.06 -5.73 58.29
C SER A 8 -11.13 -4.69 57.17
N GLU A 9 -11.64 -3.47 57.46
CA GLU A 9 -11.68 -2.36 56.49
C GLU A 9 -10.34 -2.08 55.80
N LYS A 10 -9.22 -2.35 56.49
CA LYS A 10 -7.85 -2.22 55.95
C LYS A 10 -7.54 -3.26 54.86
N GLY A 11 -8.11 -4.47 54.95
CA GLY A 11 -7.95 -5.52 53.95
C GLY A 11 -8.71 -5.23 52.66
N PHE A 12 -9.89 -4.62 52.77
CA PHE A 12 -10.71 -4.19 51.62
C PHE A 12 -10.04 -3.05 50.83
N GLY A 13 -9.40 -2.11 51.53
CA GLY A 13 -8.60 -1.05 50.91
C GLY A 13 -7.39 -1.59 50.14
N LEU A 14 -6.70 -2.61 50.67
CA LEU A 14 -5.56 -3.23 50.00
C LEU A 14 -5.97 -3.91 48.68
N VAL A 15 -7.10 -4.61 48.67
CA VAL A 15 -7.64 -5.24 47.45
C VAL A 15 -8.06 -4.19 46.41
N HIS A 16 -8.66 -3.06 46.84
CA HIS A 16 -9.00 -1.96 45.94
C HIS A 16 -7.77 -1.34 45.27
N VAL A 17 -6.72 -1.09 46.04
CA VAL A 17 -5.47 -0.53 45.50
C VAL A 17 -4.83 -1.52 44.51
N LEU A 18 -4.83 -2.81 44.84
CA LEU A 18 -4.29 -3.84 43.94
C LEU A 18 -5.10 -3.94 42.63
N ALA A 19 -6.43 -3.92 42.72
CA ALA A 19 -7.31 -3.95 41.56
C ALA A 19 -7.13 -2.70 40.69
N ALA A 20 -7.06 -1.51 41.30
CA ALA A 20 -6.80 -0.26 40.59
C ALA A 20 -5.43 -0.29 39.90
N LEU A 21 -4.38 -0.80 40.56
CA LEU A 21 -3.06 -0.95 39.97
C LEU A 21 -3.08 -1.84 38.72
N ILE A 22 -3.77 -2.98 38.80
CA ILE A 22 -3.92 -3.92 37.67
C ILE A 22 -4.65 -3.25 36.51
N ILE A 23 -5.75 -2.55 36.78
CA ILE A 23 -6.51 -1.84 35.75
C ILE A 23 -5.63 -0.77 35.08
N VAL A 24 -4.90 0.02 35.87
CA VAL A 24 -4.00 1.05 35.34
C VAL A 24 -2.90 0.43 34.49
N THR A 25 -2.25 -0.64 34.95
CA THR A 25 -1.17 -1.29 34.17
C THR A 25 -1.68 -1.88 32.86
N VAL A 26 -2.82 -2.56 32.86
CA VAL A 26 -3.45 -3.08 31.63
C VAL A 26 -3.85 -1.95 30.69
N SER A 27 -4.37 -0.84 31.22
CA SER A 27 -4.77 0.32 30.42
C SER A 27 -3.57 1.00 29.76
N VAL A 28 -2.47 1.20 30.50
CA VAL A 28 -1.23 1.78 29.98
C VAL A 28 -0.61 0.88 28.92
N ALA A 29 -0.55 -0.43 29.16
CA ALA A 29 -0.07 -1.40 28.17
C ALA A 29 -0.95 -1.39 26.90
N GLY A 30 -2.27 -1.33 27.07
CA GLY A 30 -3.23 -1.22 25.96
C GLY A 30 -3.03 0.04 25.12
N LEU A 31 -2.88 1.20 25.77
CA LEU A 31 -2.59 2.47 25.10
C LEU A 31 -1.26 2.43 24.34
N PHE A 32 -0.23 1.83 24.92
CA PHE A 32 1.06 1.68 24.27
C PHE A 32 0.95 0.85 22.99
N ILE A 33 0.31 -0.32 23.06
CA ILE A 33 0.11 -1.19 21.89
C ILE A 33 -0.72 -0.47 20.82
N ALA A 34 -1.82 0.17 21.22
CA ALA A 34 -2.68 0.92 20.31
C ALA A 34 -1.92 2.03 19.58
N SER A 35 -1.08 2.79 20.29
CA SER A 35 -0.26 3.85 19.70
C SER A 35 0.76 3.31 18.69
N VAL A 36 1.44 2.20 19.00
CA VAL A 36 2.39 1.56 18.09
C VAL A 36 1.69 1.07 16.82
N VAL A 37 0.53 0.42 16.96
CA VAL A 37 -0.26 -0.06 15.82
C VAL A 37 -0.79 1.10 14.98
N ALA A 38 -1.29 2.16 15.61
CA ALA A 38 -1.79 3.34 14.91
C ALA A 38 -0.67 4.02 14.10
N ARG A 39 0.52 4.17 14.69
CA ARG A 39 1.70 4.71 13.98
C ARG A 39 2.09 3.83 12.80
N SER A 40 2.12 2.50 12.98
CA SER A 40 2.42 1.57 11.90
C SER A 40 1.44 1.70 10.73
N LYS A 41 0.13 1.78 11.03
CA LYS A 41 -0.91 1.99 10.02
C LYS A 41 -0.81 3.35 9.33
N ALA A 42 -0.43 4.40 10.04
CA ALA A 42 -0.22 5.72 9.45
C ALA A 42 0.94 5.71 8.44
N VAL A 43 2.07 5.10 8.80
CA VAL A 43 3.24 4.93 7.92
C VAL A 43 2.88 4.07 6.69
N GLU A 44 2.18 2.96 6.92
CA GLU A 44 1.71 2.07 5.87
C GLU A 44 0.80 2.81 4.84
N ASN A 45 -0.08 3.68 5.33
CA ASN A 45 -0.94 4.51 4.49
C ASN A 45 -0.15 5.60 3.73
N TYR A 46 0.86 6.19 4.36
CA TYR A 46 1.76 7.14 3.71
C TYR A 46 2.50 6.47 2.54
N HIS A 47 3.13 5.30 2.76
CA HIS A 47 3.81 4.56 1.70
C HIS A 47 2.86 4.14 0.57
N TYR A 48 1.65 3.69 0.91
CA TYR A 48 0.65 3.37 -0.11
C TYR A 48 0.32 4.58 -1.00
N ARG A 49 0.09 5.76 -0.40
CA ARG A 49 -0.21 6.99 -1.14
C ARG A 49 0.96 7.43 -2.01
N SER A 50 2.18 7.35 -1.49
CA SER A 50 3.39 7.68 -2.23
C SER A 50 3.61 6.71 -3.39
N ALA A 51 3.42 5.40 -3.18
CA ALA A 51 3.51 4.40 -4.24
C ALA A 51 2.42 4.62 -5.32
N LEU A 52 1.20 4.98 -4.92
CA LEU A 52 0.11 5.32 -5.84
C LEU A 52 0.43 6.56 -6.67
N LEU A 53 1.01 7.61 -6.05
CA LEU A 53 1.42 8.83 -6.76
C LEU A 53 2.51 8.52 -7.80
N VAL A 54 3.52 7.74 -7.43
CA VAL A 54 4.57 7.28 -8.36
C VAL A 54 3.93 6.48 -9.50
N ALA A 55 3.06 5.51 -9.18
CA ALA A 55 2.36 4.72 -10.18
C ALA A 55 1.55 5.61 -11.15
N SER A 56 0.83 6.60 -10.62
CA SER A 56 0.00 7.51 -11.41
C SER A 56 0.86 8.39 -12.32
N ALA A 57 1.98 8.92 -11.82
CA ALA A 57 2.91 9.70 -12.62
C ALA A 57 3.49 8.89 -13.79
N LYS A 58 3.85 7.62 -13.55
CA LYS A 58 4.33 6.72 -14.61
C LYS A 58 3.23 6.37 -15.61
N MET A 59 1.99 6.18 -15.15
CA MET A 59 0.85 5.96 -16.05
C MET A 59 0.59 7.17 -16.94
N GLU A 60 0.68 8.38 -16.39
CA GLU A 60 0.52 9.62 -17.15
C GLU A 60 1.65 9.79 -18.19
N LEU A 61 2.88 9.39 -17.87
CA LEU A 61 3.98 9.34 -18.85
C LEU A 61 3.66 8.39 -20.01
N ILE A 62 3.12 7.20 -19.72
CA ILE A 62 2.68 6.25 -20.75
C ILE A 62 1.58 6.88 -21.62
N ARG A 63 0.61 7.54 -21.00
CA ARG A 63 -0.49 8.21 -21.68
C ARG A 63 0.00 9.33 -22.59
N TYR A 64 0.88 10.18 -22.08
CA TYR A 64 1.48 11.26 -22.85
C TYR A 64 2.29 10.74 -24.04
N HIS A 65 3.10 9.70 -23.82
CA HIS A 65 3.88 9.07 -24.88
C HIS A 65 2.97 8.54 -26.00
N ASN A 66 1.94 7.78 -25.64
CA ASN A 66 1.01 7.18 -26.60
C ASN A 66 0.12 8.21 -27.32
N ARG A 67 -0.25 9.31 -26.66
CA ARG A 67 -0.99 10.41 -27.29
C ARG A 67 -0.20 11.05 -28.44
N ASN A 68 1.12 11.14 -28.32
CA ASN A 68 1.97 11.82 -29.29
C ASN A 68 2.42 10.92 -30.45
N LEU A 69 2.26 9.60 -30.33
CA LEU A 69 2.71 8.66 -31.35
C LEU A 69 1.83 8.63 -32.60
N GLY A 70 0.60 9.18 -32.56
CA GLY A 70 -0.31 9.27 -33.72
C GLY A 70 -0.74 7.94 -34.34
N ASN A 71 -0.18 6.82 -33.87
CA ASN A 71 -0.39 5.48 -34.39
C ASN A 71 -1.51 4.76 -33.61
N ASN A 72 -2.25 3.91 -34.31
CA ASN A 72 -3.33 3.07 -33.76
C ASN A 72 -2.82 1.96 -32.81
N TYR A 73 -1.65 2.07 -32.18
CA TYR A 73 -1.09 1.00 -31.34
C TYR A 73 -0.42 1.59 -30.11
N VAL A 74 -0.66 0.97 -28.96
CA VAL A 74 0.01 1.33 -27.71
C VAL A 74 1.45 0.83 -27.72
N ASN A 75 2.39 1.74 -27.49
CA ASN A 75 3.79 1.44 -27.27
C ASN A 75 4.21 1.93 -25.88
N VAL A 76 4.79 1.04 -25.08
CA VAL A 76 5.40 1.40 -23.80
C VAL A 76 6.92 1.17 -23.79
N ASN A 77 7.46 0.70 -24.91
CA ASN A 77 8.90 0.50 -25.07
C ASN A 77 9.57 1.87 -25.25
N ASN A 78 10.82 1.98 -24.76
CA ASN A 78 11.66 3.18 -24.87
C ASN A 78 11.10 4.44 -24.17
N ILE A 79 10.17 4.31 -23.22
CA ILE A 79 9.78 5.42 -22.34
C ILE A 79 10.90 5.61 -21.31
N ILE A 80 11.60 6.74 -21.42
CA ILE A 80 12.66 7.14 -20.51
C ILE A 80 12.12 7.18 -19.07
N ASN A 81 12.89 6.62 -18.13
CA ASN A 81 12.56 6.56 -16.71
C ASN A 81 11.32 5.75 -16.36
N LEU A 82 10.78 4.90 -17.23
CA LEU A 82 9.57 4.12 -16.89
C LEU A 82 9.85 3.01 -15.88
N TYR A 83 11.08 2.50 -15.82
CA TYR A 83 11.45 1.29 -15.06
C TYR A 83 12.34 1.56 -13.84
N ASP A 84 12.51 2.83 -13.51
CA ASP A 84 13.40 3.22 -12.42
C ASP A 84 12.82 2.83 -11.06
N GLU A 85 13.72 2.43 -10.16
CA GLU A 85 13.40 2.30 -8.76
C GLU A 85 13.32 3.69 -8.11
N VAL A 86 12.29 3.91 -7.30
CA VAL A 86 12.08 5.16 -6.58
C VAL A 86 12.11 4.89 -5.08
N VAL A 87 12.92 5.64 -4.36
CA VAL A 87 12.97 5.57 -2.89
C VAL A 87 11.90 6.52 -2.33
N ILE A 88 10.91 5.98 -1.60
CA ILE A 88 9.86 6.80 -0.95
C ILE A 88 10.34 7.35 0.38
N ASP A 89 11.08 6.52 1.14
CA ASP A 89 11.54 6.87 2.48
C ASP A 89 12.87 6.17 2.78
N GLU A 90 13.75 6.89 3.46
CA GLU A 90 15.05 6.41 3.93
C GLU A 90 15.23 6.85 5.37
N HIS A 91 14.98 5.93 6.30
CA HIS A 91 15.20 6.15 7.72
C HIS A 91 16.12 5.07 8.28
N ASN A 92 17.29 5.46 8.80
CA ASN A 92 18.27 4.57 9.45
C ASN A 92 18.55 3.26 8.67
N ASN A 93 18.93 3.36 7.39
CA ASN A 93 19.20 2.25 6.48
C ASN A 93 18.01 1.33 6.10
N ASN A 94 16.80 1.55 6.64
CA ASN A 94 15.59 0.89 6.14
C ASN A 94 14.98 1.73 5.01
N LYS A 95 15.45 1.47 3.78
CA LYS A 95 14.91 2.12 2.58
C LYS A 95 13.63 1.43 2.13
N VAL A 96 12.57 2.20 1.93
CA VAL A 96 11.37 1.73 1.24
C VAL A 96 11.56 2.00 -0.24
N ILE A 97 11.95 0.96 -0.95
CA ILE A 97 12.17 1.00 -2.40
C ILE A 97 10.89 0.57 -3.10
N VAL A 98 10.44 1.42 -4.01
CA VAL A 98 9.40 1.11 -4.97
C VAL A 98 10.07 0.67 -6.26
N SER A 99 9.72 -0.53 -6.70
CA SER A 99 10.09 -1.03 -8.02
C SER A 99 8.86 -1.24 -8.89
N ILE A 100 9.05 -1.14 -10.20
CA ILE A 100 8.02 -1.39 -11.21
C ILE A 100 8.38 -2.73 -11.86
N PRO A 101 8.03 -3.87 -11.25
CA PRO A 101 8.52 -5.18 -11.69
C PRO A 101 7.86 -5.73 -12.95
N SER A 102 6.85 -5.06 -13.50
CA SER A 102 6.15 -5.54 -14.69
C SER A 102 5.63 -4.37 -15.50
N PRO A 103 6.42 -3.92 -16.46
CA PRO A 103 5.97 -3.02 -17.49
C PRO A 103 5.80 -3.73 -18.83
N TYR A 104 5.82 -5.06 -18.89
CA TYR A 104 5.23 -5.70 -20.06
C TYR A 104 3.80 -5.22 -20.08
N PRO A 105 3.41 -4.36 -21.04
CA PRO A 105 2.00 -4.23 -21.27
C PRO A 105 1.65 -5.63 -21.79
N LEU A 106 0.95 -6.41 -20.98
CA LEU A 106 0.07 -7.39 -21.56
C LEU A 106 -0.95 -6.53 -22.30
N VAL A 107 -0.58 -6.12 -23.53
CA VAL A 107 -1.50 -5.56 -24.50
C VAL A 107 -2.37 -6.73 -24.88
N ASP A 108 -3.30 -7.02 -23.98
CA ASP A 108 -4.40 -7.90 -24.26
C ASP A 108 -5.30 -7.04 -25.15
N THR A 109 -5.15 -7.22 -26.47
CA THR A 109 -6.07 -6.61 -27.42
C THR A 109 -7.38 -7.37 -27.31
N TYR A 110 -8.39 -6.70 -26.78
CA TYR A 110 -9.73 -7.26 -26.70
C TYR A 110 -10.57 -6.66 -27.83
N THR A 111 -11.35 -7.52 -28.47
CA THR A 111 -12.43 -7.13 -29.36
C THR A 111 -13.74 -7.29 -28.58
N ASP A 112 -14.33 -6.17 -28.15
CA ASP A 112 -15.61 -6.21 -27.45
C ASP A 112 -16.74 -5.91 -28.43
N ILE A 113 -17.43 -6.97 -28.85
CA ILE A 113 -18.57 -6.92 -29.76
C ILE A 113 -19.75 -6.17 -29.12
N GLN A 114 -19.79 -6.03 -27.78
CA GLN A 114 -20.86 -5.33 -27.06
C GLN A 114 -20.71 -3.80 -27.06
N VAL A 115 -19.50 -3.28 -27.23
CA VAL A 115 -19.25 -1.82 -27.28
C VAL A 115 -19.44 -1.28 -28.70
N SER A 116 -18.88 -1.94 -29.71
CA SER A 116 -19.11 -1.69 -31.14
C SER A 116 -18.39 -2.75 -31.97
N PRO A 117 -18.96 -3.25 -33.09
CA PRO A 117 -18.34 -4.27 -33.93
C PRO A 117 -16.92 -3.94 -34.44
N ASN A 118 -16.57 -2.65 -34.48
CA ASN A 118 -15.33 -2.14 -35.07
C ASN A 118 -14.44 -1.40 -34.05
N VAL A 119 -14.56 -1.69 -32.75
CA VAL A 119 -13.69 -1.09 -31.72
C VAL A 119 -12.79 -2.16 -31.13
N MET A 120 -11.48 -1.92 -31.21
CA MET A 120 -10.47 -2.69 -30.48
C MET A 120 -9.97 -1.82 -29.33
N TYR A 121 -9.61 -2.44 -28.21
CA TYR A 121 -8.90 -1.72 -27.16
C TYR A 121 -7.68 -2.47 -26.68
N ASP A 122 -6.64 -1.72 -26.38
CA ASP A 122 -5.38 -2.18 -25.83
C ASP A 122 -5.34 -1.80 -24.34
N ARG A 123 -5.18 -2.78 -23.44
CA ARG A 123 -5.08 -2.54 -22.00
C ARG A 123 -3.62 -2.47 -21.55
N VAL A 124 -3.23 -1.37 -20.91
CA VAL A 124 -1.93 -1.25 -20.24
C VAL A 124 -2.09 -1.56 -18.77
N ARG A 125 -1.21 -2.40 -18.24
CA ARG A 125 -1.15 -2.73 -16.81
C ARG A 125 0.18 -2.26 -16.24
N LEU A 126 0.15 -1.39 -15.23
CA LEU A 126 1.31 -0.99 -14.45
C LEU A 126 1.23 -1.59 -13.07
N ARG A 127 2.20 -2.43 -12.70
CA ARG A 127 2.31 -2.97 -11.34
C ARG A 127 3.47 -2.31 -10.62
N VAL A 128 3.18 -1.75 -9.45
CA VAL A 128 4.15 -1.14 -8.55
C VAL A 128 4.26 -2.01 -7.31
N LYS A 129 5.49 -2.36 -6.93
CA LYS A 129 5.81 -3.22 -5.79
C LYS A 129 6.65 -2.43 -4.79
N TRP A 130 6.35 -2.59 -3.50
CA TRP A 130 7.23 -2.12 -2.43
C TRP A 130 7.19 -3.11 -1.26
N THR A 131 8.15 -3.00 -0.37
CA THR A 131 8.24 -3.84 0.83
C THR A 131 8.23 -2.95 2.05
N GLU A 132 7.26 -3.18 2.94
CA GLU A 132 7.20 -2.48 4.23
C GLU A 132 8.32 -2.99 5.15
N PRO A 133 9.01 -2.09 5.87
CA PRO A 133 10.04 -2.49 6.83
C PRO A 133 9.40 -3.25 7.99
N GLN A 134 10.18 -4.13 8.63
CA GLN A 134 9.71 -4.82 9.83
C GLN A 134 9.42 -3.81 10.93
N MET A 135 8.21 -3.85 11.49
CA MET A 135 7.83 -3.06 12.66
C MET A 135 7.60 -3.96 13.85
N LEU A 136 7.63 -3.39 15.06
CA LEU A 136 7.34 -4.12 16.29
C LEU A 136 5.96 -4.80 16.16
N PHE A 137 5.92 -6.12 16.34
CA PHE A 137 4.73 -6.97 16.20
C PHE A 137 4.13 -7.10 14.78
N MET A 138 4.82 -6.63 13.72
CA MET A 138 4.36 -6.82 12.33
C MET A 138 5.49 -7.38 11.44
N PRO A 139 5.24 -8.50 10.73
CA PRO A 139 6.23 -9.06 9.81
C PRO A 139 6.42 -8.14 8.60
N MET A 140 7.59 -8.24 7.94
CA MET A 140 7.79 -7.60 6.64
C MET A 140 6.72 -8.10 5.66
N LYS A 141 6.11 -7.15 4.94
CA LYS A 141 5.07 -7.46 3.98
C LYS A 141 5.36 -6.74 2.67
N THR A 142 5.49 -7.51 1.61
CA THR A 142 5.51 -6.99 0.25
C THR A 142 4.10 -6.66 -0.20
N LYS A 143 3.96 -5.52 -0.85
CA LYS A 143 2.69 -5.00 -1.34
C LYS A 143 2.78 -4.64 -2.81
N TYR A 144 1.60 -4.55 -3.42
CA TYR A 144 1.43 -4.27 -4.82
C TYR A 144 0.28 -3.29 -5.02
N ILE A 145 0.45 -2.35 -5.93
CA ILE A 145 -0.62 -1.59 -6.56
C ILE A 145 -0.59 -1.94 -8.04
N THR A 146 -1.76 -2.17 -8.62
CA THR A 146 -1.89 -2.37 -10.07
C THR A 146 -2.82 -1.30 -10.61
N LEU A 147 -2.33 -0.51 -11.55
CA LEU A 147 -3.11 0.45 -12.32
C LEU A 147 -3.35 -0.09 -13.72
N TYR A 148 -4.48 0.30 -14.30
CA TYR A 148 -4.91 -0.08 -15.63
C TYR A 148 -5.28 1.17 -16.42
N GLU A 149 -4.93 1.20 -17.70
CA GLU A 149 -5.34 2.23 -18.65
C GLU A 149 -5.76 1.53 -19.96
N ASP A 150 -6.96 1.83 -20.45
CA ASP A 150 -7.51 1.22 -21.66
C ASP A 150 -7.45 2.24 -22.82
N TYR A 151 -6.86 1.86 -23.95
CA TYR A 151 -6.72 2.68 -25.14
C TYR A 151 -7.63 2.15 -26.24
N PHE A 152 -8.66 2.91 -26.58
CA PHE A 152 -9.61 2.55 -27.63
C PHE A 152 -9.14 3.02 -29.00
N ARG A 153 -9.31 2.17 -30.01
CA ARG A 153 -9.00 2.45 -31.41
C ARG A 153 -10.06 1.88 -32.34
N ARG A 154 -10.18 2.48 -33.53
CA ARG A 154 -10.97 1.89 -34.60
C ARG A 154 -10.24 0.66 -35.15
N ALA A 155 -10.98 -0.42 -35.33
CA ALA A 155 -10.54 -1.54 -36.15
C ALA A 155 -10.34 -1.02 -37.57
N ASN A 156 -9.15 -1.23 -38.13
CA ASN A 156 -8.91 -0.99 -39.55
C ASN A 156 -9.65 -2.11 -40.30
N LEU A 157 -10.79 -1.76 -40.92
CA LEU A 157 -11.45 -2.58 -41.94
C LEU A 157 -10.84 -2.28 -43.31
#